data_AF-A0A7V9DDR1-F1
#
_entry.id   AF-A0A7V9DDR1-F1
#
_cell.length_a   1.000
_cell.length_b   1.000
_cell.length_c   1.000
_cell.angle_alpha   90.00
_cell.angle_beta   90.00
_cell.angle_gamma   90.00
#
_symmetry.space_group_name_H-M   'P 1'
#
loop_
_entity.id
_entity.type
_entity.pdbx_description
1 polymer ?
#
loop_
_entity_poly.entity_id
_entity_poly.type
_entity_poly.pdbx_seq_one_letter_code
_entity_poly.pdbx_strand_id
1 'polypeptide(L)'
;MLKVIIGILFGLIAGVLATIYMIGGVSGINTPPGQPIQAPGPGAVPPATAQIVLGEAMFNEVLATIFRDMNPPVFALGGGDPQAGGDCPSAITLVEEGSGVRSGVVFNGERLAARLAFTGSYNSMFGCARFTGWSPANLDLRFDAPTQSVYGQLNIETVNLDGVNPALSVLVTPMVQSTLNTRVNPIKILDGGQLAIDMPIAATNASLQASVQDVRAAVQDGALQLYITYNMGGKPLTAQPPAAPAP
;
A
#
# COMPACT_ATOMS: atom_id res chain seq x y z
N MET A 1 -35.37 -33.53 26.35
CA MET A 1 -34.81 -32.16 26.29
C MET A 1 -33.32 -32.14 25.94
N LEU A 2 -32.45 -32.87 26.66
CA LEU A 2 -30.99 -32.86 26.42
C LEU A 2 -30.57 -33.16 24.97
N LYS A 3 -31.21 -34.13 24.31
CA LYS A 3 -30.93 -34.49 22.90
C LYS A 3 -31.25 -33.37 21.89
N VAL A 4 -32.22 -32.51 22.19
CA VAL A 4 -32.62 -31.38 21.33
C VAL A 4 -31.64 -30.22 21.50
N ILE A 5 -31.18 -29.96 22.73
CA ILE A 5 -30.18 -28.93 23.03
C ILE A 5 -28.84 -29.27 22.36
N ILE A 6 -28.42 -30.54 22.41
CA ILE A 6 -27.20 -31.01 21.73
C ILE A 6 -27.32 -30.84 20.22
N GLY A 7 -28.47 -31.17 19.62
CA GLY A 7 -28.71 -30.98 18.19
C GLY A 7 -28.63 -29.51 17.75
N ILE A 8 -29.17 -28.58 18.55
CA ILE A 8 -29.12 -27.14 18.27
C ILE A 8 -27.68 -26.61 18.39
N LEU A 9 -26.94 -27.01 19.43
CA LEU A 9 -25.55 -26.60 19.61
C LEU A 9 -24.67 -27.10 18.46
N PHE A 10 -24.86 -28.35 18.02
CA PHE A 10 -24.12 -28.90 16.89
C PHE A 10 -24.46 -28.19 15.57
N GLY A 11 -25.74 -27.88 15.34
CA GLY A 11 -26.18 -27.12 14.17
C GLY A 11 -25.63 -25.70 14.15
N LEU A 12 -25.55 -25.04 15.31
CA LEU A 12 -25.02 -23.67 15.42
C LEU A 12 -23.50 -23.65 15.22
N ILE A 13 -22.76 -24.59 15.82
CA ILE A 13 -21.32 -24.71 15.61
C ILE A 13 -21.00 -25.07 14.15
N ALA A 14 -21.71 -26.03 13.56
CA ALA A 14 -21.53 -26.41 12.16
C ALA A 14 -21.91 -25.26 11.20
N GLY A 15 -22.97 -24.52 11.50
CA GLY A 15 -23.39 -23.35 10.72
C GLY A 15 -22.38 -22.19 10.79
N VAL A 16 -21.79 -21.94 11.97
CA VAL A 16 -20.72 -20.94 12.15
C VAL A 16 -19.44 -21.37 11.44
N LEU A 17 -19.04 -22.64 11.54
CA LEU A 17 -17.86 -23.14 10.83
C LEU A 17 -18.06 -23.12 9.30
N ALA A 18 -19.26 -23.45 8.81
CA ALA A 18 -19.57 -23.39 7.38
C ALA A 18 -19.59 -21.95 6.84
N THR A 19 -20.07 -20.98 7.63
CA THR A 19 -20.00 -19.56 7.25
C THR A 19 -18.58 -19.02 7.27
N ILE A 20 -17.74 -19.40 8.24
CA ILE A 20 -16.31 -19.06 8.25
C ILE A 20 -15.60 -19.65 7.02
N TYR A 21 -15.89 -20.91 6.66
CA TYR A 21 -15.27 -21.56 5.50
C TYR A 21 -15.74 -20.97 4.16
N MET A 22 -17.02 -20.59 4.03
CA MET A 22 -17.55 -19.97 2.81
C MET A 22 -17.18 -18.49 2.65
N ILE A 23 -16.92 -17.75 3.74
CA ILE A 23 -16.45 -16.36 3.69
C ILE A 23 -14.92 -16.29 3.55
N GLY A 24 -14.18 -17.30 4.00
CA GLY A 24 -12.72 -17.42 3.84
C GLY A 24 -12.23 -17.72 2.42
N GLY A 25 -13.13 -17.79 1.43
CA GLY A 25 -12.86 -18.19 0.05
C GLY A 25 -12.91 -17.07 -0.98
N VAL A 26 -12.54 -15.83 -0.66
CA VAL A 26 -12.23 -14.81 -1.68
C VAL A 26 -10.81 -15.04 -2.21
N SER A 27 -10.68 -16.07 -3.05
CA SER A 27 -9.53 -16.30 -3.91
C SER A 27 -9.45 -15.15 -4.92
N GLY A 28 -8.66 -14.14 -4.56
CA GLY A 28 -8.44 -12.93 -5.37
C GLY A 28 -7.71 -11.81 -4.64
N ILE A 29 -7.29 -12.02 -3.38
CA ILE A 29 -6.37 -11.10 -2.72
C ILE A 29 -5.03 -11.24 -3.46
N ASN A 30 -4.72 -10.28 -4.32
CA ASN A 30 -3.35 -10.06 -4.78
C ASN A 30 -2.50 -9.87 -3.53
N THR A 31 -1.91 -10.96 -3.01
CA THR A 31 -0.99 -10.90 -1.88
C THR A 31 0.14 -9.96 -2.32
N PRO A 32 0.25 -8.77 -1.71
CA PRO A 32 1.25 -7.81 -2.15
C PRO A 32 2.65 -8.41 -1.99
N PRO A 33 3.57 -8.08 -2.90
CA PRO A 33 4.89 -8.68 -2.94
C PRO A 33 5.65 -8.48 -1.62
N GLY A 34 6.54 -9.41 -1.32
CA GLY A 34 7.37 -9.37 -0.13
C GLY A 34 6.70 -9.79 1.17
N GLN A 35 7.47 -9.72 2.25
CA GLN A 35 7.08 -10.07 3.62
C GLN A 35 6.87 -8.79 4.44
N PRO A 36 5.98 -8.80 5.46
CA PRO A 36 5.81 -7.65 6.34
C PRO A 36 7.13 -7.24 6.98
N ILE A 37 7.45 -5.94 6.92
CA ILE A 37 8.61 -5.37 7.59
C ILE A 37 8.35 -5.37 9.09
N GLN A 38 9.34 -5.86 9.83
CA GLN A 38 9.27 -5.93 11.28
C GLN A 38 9.94 -4.72 11.92
N ALA A 39 9.58 -4.45 13.18
CA ALA A 39 10.28 -3.49 14.00
C ALA A 39 11.76 -3.92 14.20
N PRO A 40 12.68 -2.96 14.42
CA PRO A 40 14.03 -3.27 14.87
C PRO A 40 14.00 -4.11 16.15
N GLY A 41 14.82 -5.16 16.21
CA GLY A 41 14.91 -6.01 17.40
C GLY A 41 15.58 -5.29 18.59
N PRO A 42 15.37 -5.77 19.83
CA PRO A 42 16.08 -5.24 21.00
C PRO A 42 17.57 -5.60 20.92
N GLY A 43 18.42 -4.68 20.50
CA GLY A 43 19.85 -4.89 20.34
C GLY A 43 20.56 -3.74 19.66
N ALA A 44 21.88 -3.87 19.48
CA ALA A 44 22.64 -2.94 18.67
C ALA A 44 22.25 -3.09 17.19
N VAL A 45 22.18 -1.96 16.47
CA VAL A 45 21.99 -1.95 15.02
C VAL A 45 23.11 -2.79 14.38
N PRO A 46 22.80 -3.75 13.49
CA PRO A 46 23.81 -4.58 12.86
C PRO A 46 24.90 -3.75 12.15
N PRO A 47 26.12 -4.28 12.01
CA PRO A 47 27.10 -3.66 11.12
C PRO A 47 26.56 -3.64 9.68
N ALA A 48 27.01 -2.66 8.88
CA ALA A 48 26.54 -2.46 7.52
C ALA A 48 25.03 -2.14 7.40
N THR A 49 24.46 -1.45 8.39
CA THR A 49 23.09 -0.90 8.31
C THR A 49 23.12 0.60 8.02
N ALA A 50 22.33 1.03 7.04
CA ALA A 50 22.00 2.44 6.82
C ALA A 50 20.63 2.78 7.41
N GLN A 51 20.48 4.03 7.88
CA GLN A 51 19.22 4.54 8.38
C GLN A 51 18.69 5.62 7.44
N ILE A 52 17.45 5.48 6.99
CA ILE A 52 16.71 6.48 6.23
C ILE A 52 15.57 7.00 7.10
N VAL A 53 15.47 8.32 7.23
CA VAL A 53 14.42 8.97 8.04
C VAL A 53 13.52 9.78 7.12
N LEU A 54 12.24 9.41 7.07
CA LEU A 54 11.23 10.03 6.23
C LEU A 54 10.16 10.68 7.10
N GLY A 55 10.13 12.01 7.12
CA GLY A 55 9.15 12.79 7.89
C GLY A 55 7.77 12.82 7.22
N GLU A 56 6.74 13.11 8.00
CA GLU A 56 5.34 13.16 7.53
C GLU A 56 5.16 14.19 6.41
N ALA A 57 5.80 15.36 6.57
CA ALA A 57 5.75 16.44 5.60
C ALA A 57 6.29 16.04 4.22
N MET A 58 7.27 15.14 4.15
CA MET A 58 7.78 14.66 2.86
C MET A 58 6.71 13.86 2.11
N PHE A 59 6.04 12.93 2.78
CA PHE A 59 4.96 12.15 2.16
C PHE A 59 3.81 13.05 1.71
N ASN A 60 3.46 14.03 2.53
CA ASN A 60 2.36 14.94 2.24
C ASN A 60 2.71 15.92 1.10
N GLU A 61 3.96 16.36 0.96
CA GLU A 61 4.39 17.16 -0.21
C GLU A 61 4.38 16.34 -1.50
N VAL A 62 4.79 15.06 -1.44
CA VAL A 62 4.68 14.16 -2.60
C VAL A 62 3.22 14.00 -3.03
N LEU A 63 2.31 13.74 -2.08
CA LEU A 63 0.88 13.65 -2.37
C LEU A 63 0.29 14.97 -2.90
N ALA A 64 0.65 16.10 -2.31
CA ALA A 64 0.22 17.42 -2.78
C ALA A 64 0.70 17.67 -4.22
N THR A 65 1.94 17.30 -4.54
CA THR A 65 2.49 17.38 -5.90
C THR A 65 1.74 16.46 -6.87
N ILE A 66 1.35 15.24 -6.46
CA ILE A 66 0.51 14.37 -7.29
C ILE A 66 -0.84 15.04 -7.58
N PHE A 67 -1.51 15.64 -6.60
CA PHE A 67 -2.80 16.28 -6.85
C PHE A 67 -2.71 17.58 -7.66
N ARG A 68 -1.63 18.36 -7.49
CA ARG A 68 -1.41 19.65 -8.13
C ARG A 68 -0.89 19.51 -9.56
N ASP A 69 0.13 18.68 -9.73
CA ASP A 69 0.94 18.61 -10.95
C ASP A 69 0.65 17.33 -11.76
N MET A 70 -0.05 16.37 -11.16
CA MET A 70 -0.55 15.18 -11.85
C MET A 70 -2.08 15.16 -11.83
N ASN A 71 -2.68 14.42 -12.76
CA ASN A 71 -4.13 14.24 -12.72
C ASN A 71 -4.49 13.38 -11.49
N PRO A 72 -5.56 13.72 -10.76
CA PRO A 72 -6.01 12.94 -9.63
C PRO A 72 -6.28 11.47 -10.02
N PRO A 73 -5.87 10.48 -9.19
CA PRO A 73 -6.09 9.06 -9.50
C PRO A 73 -7.58 8.71 -9.57
N VAL A 74 -8.00 8.07 -10.67
CA VAL A 74 -9.38 7.60 -10.89
C VAL A 74 -9.43 6.08 -10.96
N PHE A 75 -10.37 5.47 -10.25
CA PHE A 75 -10.54 4.02 -10.17
C PHE A 75 -11.99 3.62 -10.44
N ALA A 76 -12.19 2.62 -11.31
CA ALA A 76 -13.51 2.07 -11.55
C ALA A 76 -14.02 1.26 -10.36
N LEU A 77 -15.29 1.47 -10.00
CA LEU A 77 -16.01 0.64 -9.04
C LEU A 77 -16.46 -0.65 -9.73
N GLY A 78 -16.17 -1.80 -9.12
CA GLY A 78 -16.62 -3.10 -9.64
C GLY A 78 -15.82 -3.69 -10.81
N GLY A 79 -14.61 -3.16 -11.07
CA GLY A 79 -13.61 -3.85 -11.91
C GLY A 79 -13.61 -3.53 -13.41
N GLY A 80 -14.53 -2.68 -13.89
CA GLY A 80 -14.64 -2.27 -15.29
C GLY A 80 -13.71 -1.11 -15.68
N ASP A 81 -13.95 -0.52 -16.87
CA ASP A 81 -13.30 0.71 -17.33
C ASP A 81 -13.94 1.93 -16.63
N PRO A 82 -13.15 2.80 -15.96
CA PRO A 82 -13.66 3.98 -15.26
C PRO A 82 -14.36 4.99 -16.19
N GLN A 83 -14.18 4.91 -17.51
CA GLN A 83 -14.75 5.81 -18.50
C GLN A 83 -15.99 5.23 -19.20
N ALA A 84 -16.32 3.96 -18.98
CA ALA A 84 -17.40 3.26 -19.70
C ALA A 84 -18.83 3.70 -19.34
N GLY A 85 -19.01 4.63 -18.39
CA GLY A 85 -20.33 5.04 -17.89
C GLY A 85 -20.92 6.32 -18.50
N GLY A 86 -20.32 6.89 -19.56
CA GLY A 86 -20.78 8.14 -20.16
C GLY A 86 -20.88 9.29 -19.12
N ASP A 87 -22.05 9.90 -18.98
CA ASP A 87 -22.30 11.01 -18.04
C ASP A 87 -22.31 10.62 -16.55
N CYS A 88 -22.25 9.32 -16.25
CA CYS A 88 -22.16 8.78 -14.89
C CYS A 88 -21.20 7.59 -14.81
N PRO A 89 -19.88 7.84 -14.81
CA PRO A 89 -18.90 6.78 -14.62
C PRO A 89 -19.06 6.15 -13.23
N SER A 90 -19.16 4.82 -13.16
CA SER A 90 -19.09 4.09 -11.89
C SER A 90 -17.64 4.06 -11.42
N ALA A 91 -17.18 5.14 -10.80
CA ALA A 91 -15.78 5.36 -10.45
C ALA A 91 -15.63 6.25 -9.22
N ILE A 92 -14.46 6.15 -8.58
CA ILE A 92 -14.00 7.07 -7.55
C ILE A 92 -12.76 7.81 -8.02
N THR A 93 -12.62 9.06 -7.61
CA THR A 93 -11.45 9.90 -7.83
C THR A 93 -10.90 10.29 -6.48
N LEU A 94 -9.62 9.99 -6.21
CA LEU A 94 -8.95 10.51 -5.03
C LEU A 94 -8.76 12.01 -5.19
N VAL A 95 -9.00 12.76 -4.13
CA VAL A 95 -8.86 14.23 -4.14
C VAL A 95 -7.97 14.67 -2.99
N GLU A 96 -7.35 15.85 -3.13
CA GLU A 96 -6.53 16.42 -2.06
C GLU A 96 -7.36 16.64 -0.80
N GLU A 97 -8.59 17.12 -0.94
CA GLU A 97 -9.49 17.37 0.18
C GLU A 97 -10.95 17.12 -0.23
N GLY A 98 -11.71 16.52 0.68
CA GLY A 98 -13.12 16.22 0.48
C GLY A 98 -13.78 15.88 1.81
N SER A 99 -15.04 16.25 1.98
CA SER A 99 -15.79 15.95 3.21
C SER A 99 -15.12 16.47 4.49
N GLY A 100 -14.41 17.60 4.40
CA GLY A 100 -13.67 18.19 5.52
C GLY A 100 -12.41 17.41 5.95
N VAL A 101 -11.98 16.42 5.15
CA VAL A 101 -10.78 15.63 5.40
C VAL A 101 -9.79 15.81 4.25
N ARG A 102 -8.53 16.08 4.59
CA ARG A 102 -7.42 16.14 3.63
C ARG A 102 -6.79 14.76 3.47
N SER A 103 -6.56 14.36 2.23
CA SER A 103 -5.79 13.17 1.89
C SER A 103 -4.33 13.34 2.32
N GLY A 104 -3.77 12.34 3.00
CA GLY A 104 -2.42 12.45 3.53
C GLY A 104 -1.98 11.25 4.33
N VAL A 105 -0.68 11.15 4.54
CA VAL A 105 -0.07 10.24 5.52
C VAL A 105 -0.05 10.93 6.87
N VAL A 106 -0.37 10.18 7.91
CA VAL A 106 -0.34 10.62 9.30
C VAL A 106 0.38 9.59 10.16
N PHE A 107 1.25 10.04 11.05
CA PHE A 107 1.88 9.18 12.04
C PHE A 107 1.06 9.20 13.33
N ASN A 108 0.44 8.07 13.66
CA ASN A 108 -0.39 7.93 14.85
C ASN A 108 0.31 7.03 15.87
N GLY A 109 1.11 7.63 16.73
CA GLY A 109 1.99 6.90 17.64
C GLY A 109 3.03 6.10 16.86
N GLU A 110 3.06 4.78 17.08
CA GLU A 110 4.01 3.86 16.42
C GLU A 110 3.49 3.32 15.07
N ARG A 111 2.39 3.87 14.54
CA ARG A 111 1.76 3.39 13.31
C ARG A 111 1.80 4.41 12.19
N LEU A 112 2.03 3.88 11.00
CA LEU A 112 1.90 4.59 9.73
C LEU A 112 0.44 4.46 9.27
N ALA A 113 -0.27 5.57 9.19
CA ALA A 113 -1.66 5.60 8.76
C ALA A 113 -1.85 6.62 7.61
N ALA A 114 -2.98 6.51 6.93
CA ALA A 114 -3.37 7.43 5.88
C ALA A 114 -4.83 7.80 5.99
N ARG A 115 -5.16 8.99 5.49
CA ARG A 115 -6.52 9.44 5.24
C ARG A 115 -6.65 9.64 3.75
N LEU A 116 -7.72 9.11 3.16
CA LEU A 116 -8.03 9.27 1.75
C LEU A 116 -9.39 9.94 1.61
N ALA A 117 -9.41 11.12 1.04
CA ALA A 117 -10.62 11.78 0.57
C ALA A 117 -10.88 11.43 -0.90
N PHE A 118 -12.14 11.25 -1.26
CA PHE A 118 -12.54 10.91 -2.62
C PHE A 118 -13.89 11.50 -2.99
N THR A 119 -14.07 11.70 -4.29
CA THR A 119 -15.39 11.88 -4.90
C THR A 119 -15.70 10.68 -5.77
N GLY A 120 -16.97 10.44 -6.06
CA GLY A 120 -17.34 9.33 -6.93
C GLY A 120 -18.74 9.44 -7.48
N SER A 121 -19.00 8.54 -8.41
CA SER A 121 -20.33 8.30 -8.93
C SER A 121 -20.57 6.81 -9.10
N TYR A 122 -21.83 6.43 -9.00
CA TYR A 122 -22.30 5.07 -9.18
C TYR A 122 -23.55 5.10 -10.05
N ASN A 123 -23.45 4.48 -11.23
CA ASN A 123 -24.58 4.31 -12.11
C ASN A 123 -25.41 3.10 -11.64
N SER A 124 -26.61 3.36 -11.14
CA SER A 124 -27.53 2.35 -10.62
C SER A 124 -28.77 2.22 -11.51
N MET A 125 -29.59 1.20 -11.26
CA MET A 125 -30.90 1.07 -11.90
C MET A 125 -31.86 2.25 -11.63
N PHE A 126 -31.57 3.07 -10.60
CA PHE A 126 -32.34 4.25 -10.22
C PHE A 126 -31.72 5.57 -10.73
N GLY A 127 -30.69 5.48 -11.57
CA GLY A 127 -29.95 6.61 -12.11
C GLY A 127 -28.58 6.83 -11.45
N CYS A 128 -28.01 8.00 -11.74
CA CYS A 128 -26.67 8.37 -11.31
C CYS A 128 -26.64 8.87 -9.86
N ALA A 129 -26.00 8.12 -8.97
CA ALA A 129 -25.72 8.57 -7.63
C ALA A 129 -24.31 9.18 -7.58
N ARG A 130 -24.21 10.48 -7.28
CA ARG A 130 -22.93 11.15 -6.99
C ARG A 130 -22.71 11.20 -5.49
N PHE A 131 -21.47 11.05 -5.06
CA PHE A 131 -21.12 11.02 -3.66
C PHE A 131 -19.72 11.58 -3.41
N THR A 132 -19.49 12.00 -2.17
CA THR A 132 -18.16 12.29 -1.65
C THR A 132 -17.94 11.43 -0.42
N GLY A 133 -16.68 11.31 0.00
CA GLY A 133 -16.39 10.59 1.22
C GLY A 133 -14.92 10.61 1.58
N TRP A 134 -14.63 9.96 2.69
CA TRP A 134 -13.27 9.76 3.16
C TRP A 134 -13.11 8.42 3.88
N SER A 135 -11.87 7.96 3.96
CA SER A 135 -11.52 6.66 4.49
C SER A 135 -10.23 6.74 5.29
N PRO A 136 -10.22 6.33 6.58
CA PRO A 136 -8.99 6.04 7.28
C PRO A 136 -8.42 4.69 6.83
N ALA A 137 -7.10 4.57 6.88
CA ALA A 137 -6.39 3.37 6.50
C ALA A 137 -5.10 3.20 7.30
N ASN A 138 -4.71 1.94 7.54
CA ASN A 138 -3.35 1.61 7.99
C ASN A 138 -2.46 1.35 6.79
N LEU A 139 -1.20 1.78 6.84
CA LEU A 139 -0.22 1.54 5.79
C LEU A 139 0.87 0.60 6.31
N ASP A 140 0.77 -0.67 5.94
CA ASP A 140 1.74 -1.69 6.30
C ASP A 140 2.89 -1.70 5.31
N LEU A 141 4.12 -1.84 5.80
CA LEU A 141 5.31 -1.91 4.94
C LEU A 141 5.70 -3.36 4.70
N ARG A 142 6.14 -3.65 3.47
CA ARG A 142 6.58 -4.99 3.04
C ARG A 142 7.90 -4.89 2.29
N PHE A 143 8.78 -5.84 2.53
CA PHE A 143 10.06 -5.95 1.83
C PHE A 143 10.06 -7.18 0.93
N ASP A 144 10.31 -6.95 -0.36
CA ASP A 144 10.48 -8.00 -1.36
C ASP A 144 11.97 -8.22 -1.63
N ALA A 145 12.55 -9.26 -1.02
CA ALA A 145 13.98 -9.56 -1.16
C ALA A 145 14.43 -9.85 -2.62
N PRO A 146 13.64 -10.56 -3.47
CA PRO A 146 14.01 -10.78 -4.87
C PRO A 146 14.20 -9.49 -5.68
N THR A 147 13.31 -8.51 -5.50
CA THR A 147 13.40 -7.21 -6.21
C THR A 147 14.07 -6.10 -5.39
N GLN A 148 14.49 -6.41 -4.16
CA GLN A 148 15.04 -5.47 -3.18
C GLN A 148 14.18 -4.22 -3.00
N SER A 149 12.86 -4.35 -3.10
CA SER A 149 11.93 -3.22 -3.08
C SER A 149 11.13 -3.17 -1.79
N VAL A 150 10.83 -1.95 -1.33
CA VAL A 150 9.92 -1.70 -0.21
C VAL A 150 8.57 -1.25 -0.77
N TYR A 151 7.52 -1.98 -0.40
CA TYR A 151 6.14 -1.71 -0.77
C TYR A 151 5.32 -1.27 0.45
N GLY A 152 4.39 -0.36 0.24
CA GLY A 152 3.30 -0.04 1.14
C GLY A 152 2.03 -0.78 0.74
N GLN A 153 1.34 -1.32 1.73
CA GLN A 153 0.01 -1.92 1.61
C GLN A 153 -0.96 -1.10 2.46
N LEU A 154 -1.88 -0.44 1.78
CA LEU A 154 -2.97 0.29 2.39
C LEU A 154 -4.09 -0.67 2.80
N ASN A 155 -4.53 -0.62 4.05
CA ASN A 155 -5.63 -1.41 4.57
C ASN A 155 -6.74 -0.47 5.01
N ILE A 156 -7.79 -0.37 4.20
CA ILE A 156 -8.95 0.48 4.44
C ILE A 156 -9.78 -0.09 5.60
N GLU A 157 -9.93 0.69 6.66
CA GLU A 157 -10.70 0.29 7.85
C GLU A 157 -12.20 0.45 7.61
N THR A 158 -12.60 1.66 7.20
CA THR A 158 -14.00 2.06 7.01
C THR A 158 -14.11 3.06 5.87
N VAL A 159 -15.30 3.19 5.29
CA VAL A 159 -15.61 4.21 4.29
C VAL A 159 -16.73 5.07 4.83
N ASN A 160 -16.50 6.37 4.89
CA ASN A 160 -17.48 7.37 5.32
C ASN A 160 -17.96 8.11 4.08
N LEU A 161 -19.24 7.98 3.75
CA LEU A 161 -19.86 8.62 2.58
C LEU A 161 -20.74 9.79 3.02
N ASP A 162 -20.69 10.88 2.27
CA ASP A 162 -21.52 12.08 2.45
C ASP A 162 -22.43 12.29 1.24
N GLY A 163 -23.62 12.85 1.51
CA GLY A 163 -24.59 13.20 0.47
C GLY A 163 -25.32 12.01 -0.17
N VAL A 164 -25.19 10.80 0.41
CA VAL A 164 -25.80 9.57 -0.12
C VAL A 164 -26.97 9.10 0.75
N ASN A 165 -28.05 8.64 0.12
CA ASN A 165 -29.15 7.99 0.83
C ASN A 165 -28.62 6.73 1.57
N PRO A 166 -29.01 6.49 2.85
CA PRO A 166 -28.58 5.31 3.61
C PRO A 166 -28.73 3.98 2.86
N ALA A 167 -29.79 3.80 2.06
CA ALA A 167 -30.00 2.59 1.27
C ALA A 167 -28.93 2.38 0.19
N LEU A 168 -28.44 3.46 -0.43
CA LEU A 168 -27.36 3.43 -1.43
C LEU A 168 -25.99 3.25 -0.77
N SER A 169 -25.80 3.78 0.44
CA SER A 169 -24.53 3.66 1.18
C SER A 169 -24.15 2.19 1.44
N VAL A 170 -25.13 1.33 1.76
CA VAL A 170 -24.91 -0.11 1.97
C VAL A 170 -24.38 -0.82 0.72
N LEU A 171 -24.72 -0.31 -0.47
CA LEU A 171 -24.28 -0.89 -1.74
C LEU A 171 -22.91 -0.36 -2.18
N VAL A 172 -22.68 0.95 -2.03
CA VAL A 172 -21.50 1.64 -2.57
C VAL A 172 -20.28 1.49 -1.65
N THR A 173 -20.47 1.55 -0.33
CA THR A 173 -19.39 1.44 0.66
C THR A 173 -18.47 0.23 0.44
N PRO A 174 -18.97 -1.03 0.32
CA PRO A 174 -18.09 -2.17 0.10
C PRO A 174 -17.37 -2.12 -1.26
N MET A 175 -17.97 -1.50 -2.27
CA MET A 175 -17.33 -1.33 -3.58
C MET A 175 -16.17 -0.33 -3.49
N VAL A 176 -16.37 0.80 -2.80
CA VAL A 176 -15.31 1.80 -2.58
C VAL A 176 -14.19 1.19 -1.76
N GLN A 177 -14.51 0.52 -0.65
CA GLN A 177 -13.54 -0.15 0.21
C GLN A 177 -12.71 -1.19 -0.56
N SER A 178 -13.37 -2.04 -1.34
CA SER A 178 -12.71 -3.02 -2.19
C SER A 178 -11.83 -2.37 -3.26
N THR A 179 -12.33 -1.33 -3.93
CA THR A 179 -11.59 -0.60 -4.97
C THR A 179 -10.32 0.04 -4.41
N LEU A 180 -10.42 0.72 -3.27
CA LEU A 180 -9.27 1.32 -2.59
C LEU A 180 -8.26 0.25 -2.14
N ASN A 181 -8.73 -0.85 -1.54
CA ASN A 181 -7.85 -1.95 -1.10
C ASN A 181 -7.16 -2.69 -2.26
N THR A 182 -7.73 -2.71 -3.47
CA THR A 182 -7.23 -3.54 -4.58
C THR A 182 -6.53 -2.75 -5.68
N ARG A 183 -6.92 -1.49 -5.92
CA ARG A 183 -6.41 -0.67 -7.03
C ARG A 183 -5.32 0.31 -6.61
N VAL A 184 -5.33 0.75 -5.35
CA VAL A 184 -4.27 1.61 -4.79
C VAL A 184 -3.05 0.76 -4.42
N ASN A 185 -3.26 -0.52 -4.10
CA ASN A 185 -2.21 -1.45 -3.69
C ASN A 185 -1.62 -2.26 -4.85
N PRO A 186 -0.33 -2.63 -4.76
CA PRO A 186 0.66 -2.16 -3.79
C PRO A 186 1.26 -0.81 -4.19
N ILE A 187 1.66 0.00 -3.21
CA ILE A 187 2.38 1.26 -3.45
C ILE A 187 3.87 0.96 -3.38
N LYS A 188 4.63 1.16 -4.46
CA LYS A 188 6.09 1.00 -4.42
C LYS A 188 6.72 2.26 -3.81
N ILE A 189 7.35 2.12 -2.64
CA ILE A 189 7.94 3.24 -1.90
C ILE A 189 9.43 3.39 -2.24
N LEU A 190 10.17 2.28 -2.25
CA LEU A 190 11.59 2.26 -2.61
C LEU A 190 11.85 1.14 -3.62
N ASP A 191 12.63 1.44 -4.65
CA ASP A 191 13.07 0.46 -5.64
C ASP A 191 14.46 -0.10 -5.28
N GLY A 192 14.74 -1.34 -5.69
CA GLY A 192 16.02 -1.99 -5.45
C GLY A 192 17.22 -1.21 -6.00
N GLY A 193 17.06 -0.56 -7.15
CA GLY A 193 18.10 0.31 -7.71
C GLY A 193 18.41 1.56 -6.87
N GLN A 194 17.49 1.99 -6.00
CA GLN A 194 17.71 3.09 -5.07
C GLN A 194 18.35 2.64 -3.76
N LEU A 195 18.26 1.34 -3.45
CA LEU A 195 18.81 0.76 -2.23
C LEU A 195 20.17 0.13 -2.43
N ALA A 196 20.43 -0.47 -3.60
CA ALA A 196 21.69 -1.10 -3.93
C ALA A 196 22.82 -0.06 -4.05
N ILE A 197 24.00 -0.43 -3.55
CA ILE A 197 25.21 0.40 -3.65
C ILE A 197 26.13 -0.28 -4.65
N ASP A 198 26.57 0.46 -5.67
CA ASP A 198 27.66 0.06 -6.57
C ASP A 198 28.69 1.18 -6.60
N MET A 199 29.82 0.97 -5.92
CA MET A 199 30.84 1.99 -5.71
C MET A 199 32.18 1.52 -6.26
N PRO A 200 32.69 2.12 -7.36
CA PRO A 200 34.00 1.76 -7.89
C PRO A 200 35.11 2.18 -6.93
N ILE A 201 36.02 1.26 -6.63
CA ILE A 201 37.19 1.48 -5.78
C ILE A 201 38.44 1.46 -6.67
N ALA A 202 38.90 2.67 -7.03
CA ALA A 202 40.02 2.83 -7.96
C ALA A 202 41.30 2.13 -7.49
N ALA A 203 41.56 2.11 -6.18
CA ALA A 203 42.76 1.51 -5.59
C ALA A 203 42.86 -0.01 -5.81
N THR A 204 41.73 -0.70 -6.04
CA THR A 204 41.68 -2.17 -6.15
C THR A 204 41.24 -2.65 -7.53
N ASN A 205 40.97 -1.74 -8.46
CA ASN A 205 40.37 -2.04 -9.78
C ASN A 205 39.12 -2.93 -9.66
N ALA A 206 38.32 -2.70 -8.63
CA ALA A 206 37.10 -3.45 -8.32
C ALA A 206 35.96 -2.48 -7.93
N SER A 207 34.73 -2.96 -7.99
CA SER A 207 33.57 -2.28 -7.44
C SER A 207 33.11 -2.94 -6.15
N LEU A 208 32.76 -2.14 -5.15
CA LEU A 208 32.03 -2.57 -3.98
C LEU A 208 30.54 -2.64 -4.33
N GLN A 209 29.94 -3.81 -4.12
CA GLN A 209 28.52 -4.06 -4.32
C GLN A 209 27.86 -4.30 -2.98
N ALA A 210 26.74 -3.64 -2.71
CA ALA A 210 25.92 -3.90 -1.54
C ALA A 210 24.51 -4.31 -1.98
N SER A 211 24.09 -5.50 -1.54
CA SER A 211 22.74 -6.01 -1.73
C SER A 211 21.95 -5.89 -0.42
N VAL A 212 20.67 -5.52 -0.51
CA VAL A 212 19.82 -5.43 0.68
C VAL A 212 19.57 -6.83 1.22
N GLN A 213 19.96 -7.07 2.47
CA GLN A 213 19.75 -8.33 3.18
C GLN A 213 18.45 -8.29 4.00
N ASP A 214 18.22 -7.19 4.72
CA ASP A 214 17.09 -7.06 5.63
C ASP A 214 16.64 -5.59 5.71
N VAL A 215 15.35 -5.38 5.94
CA VAL A 215 14.78 -4.05 6.17
C VAL A 215 13.91 -4.11 7.42
N ARG A 216 14.16 -3.18 8.35
CA ARG A 216 13.33 -2.95 9.54
C ARG A 216 12.75 -1.55 9.49
N ALA A 217 11.59 -1.37 10.10
CA ALA A 217 10.93 -0.06 10.14
C ALA A 217 10.37 0.24 11.52
N ALA A 218 10.46 1.49 11.92
CA ALA A 218 9.79 2.01 13.11
C ALA A 218 9.24 3.41 12.84
N VAL A 219 8.07 3.72 13.38
CA VAL A 219 7.57 5.10 13.42
C VAL A 219 7.91 5.66 14.79
N GLN A 220 8.83 6.62 14.82
CA GLN A 220 9.39 7.21 16.04
C GLN A 220 9.65 8.69 15.78
N ASP A 221 9.42 9.53 16.80
CA ASP A 221 9.65 10.98 16.75
C ASP A 221 8.97 11.68 15.56
N GLY A 222 7.79 11.20 15.16
CA GLY A 222 7.06 11.76 14.02
C GLY A 222 7.76 11.54 12.68
N ALA A 223 8.53 10.46 12.54
CA ALA A 223 9.16 10.03 11.30
C ALA A 223 9.10 8.52 11.12
N LEU A 224 9.03 8.08 9.86
CA LEU A 224 9.29 6.70 9.49
C LEU A 224 10.80 6.50 9.38
N GLN A 225 11.33 5.64 10.24
CA GLN A 225 12.74 5.25 10.24
C GLN A 225 12.87 3.87 9.60
N LEU A 226 13.61 3.80 8.50
CA LEU A 226 13.95 2.56 7.81
C LEU A 226 15.40 2.20 8.09
N TYR A 227 15.63 0.98 8.57
CA TYR A 227 16.94 0.42 8.84
C TYR A 227 17.22 -0.66 7.80
N ILE A 228 18.18 -0.39 6.92
CA ILE A 228 18.48 -1.23 5.76
C ILE A 228 19.83 -1.87 6.00
N THR A 229 19.84 -3.19 6.21
CA THR A 229 21.05 -3.97 6.43
C THR A 229 21.54 -4.56 5.12
N TYR A 230 22.82 -4.40 4.84
CA TYR A 230 23.42 -4.80 3.57
C TYR A 230 24.35 -6.00 3.71
N ASN A 231 24.34 -6.84 2.68
CA ASN A 231 25.43 -7.77 2.40
C ASN A 231 26.38 -7.14 1.38
N MET A 232 27.62 -6.91 1.81
CA MET A 232 28.67 -6.28 0.99
C MET A 232 29.54 -7.34 0.31
N GLY A 233 29.88 -7.10 -0.95
CA GLY A 233 30.78 -7.94 -1.75
C GLY A 233 31.61 -7.11 -2.72
N GLY A 234 32.73 -7.67 -3.19
CA GLY A 234 33.57 -7.04 -4.22
C GLY A 234 33.37 -7.72 -5.58
N LYS A 235 33.33 -6.93 -6.66
CA LYS A 235 33.32 -7.42 -8.03
C LYS A 235 34.46 -6.77 -8.82
N PRO A 236 35.39 -7.53 -9.44
CA PRO A 236 36.41 -6.94 -10.30
C PRO A 236 35.79 -6.08 -11.40
N LEU A 237 36.38 -4.92 -11.69
CA LEU A 237 36.00 -4.15 -12.86
C LEU A 237 36.51 -4.91 -14.08
N THR A 238 35.60 -5.55 -14.83
CA THR A 238 35.96 -6.15 -16.11
C THR A 238 36.54 -5.06 -17.00
N ALA A 239 37.75 -5.28 -17.51
CA ALA A 239 38.41 -4.34 -18.40
C ALA A 239 37.45 -3.96 -19.53
N GLN A 240 37.11 -2.67 -19.62
CA GLN A 240 36.32 -2.14 -20.72
C GLN A 240 37.06 -2.49 -22.03
N PRO A 241 36.41 -3.15 -23.01
CA PRO A 241 37.05 -3.41 -24.30
C PRO A 241 37.62 -2.09 -24.85
N PRO A 242 38.82 -2.09 -25.44
CA PRO A 242 39.38 -0.88 -26.01
C PRO A 242 38.36 -0.27 -26.95
N ALA A 243 38.09 1.04 -26.77
CA ALA A 243 37.17 1.77 -27.62
C ALA A 243 37.54 1.52 -29.08
N ALA A 244 36.57 1.08 -29.88
CA ALA A 244 36.78 0.91 -31.31
C ALA A 244 37.30 2.24 -31.87
N PRO A 245 38.35 2.23 -32.71
CA PRO A 245 38.84 3.46 -33.33
C PRO A 245 37.68 4.12 -34.08
N ALA A 246 37.49 5.41 -33.83
CA ALA A 246 36.50 6.21 -34.53
C ALA A 246 36.80 6.20 -36.05
N PRO A 247 35.76 6.16 -36.91
CA PRO A 247 35.93 6.13 -38.37
C PRO A 247 36.57 7.41 -38.92
#